data_AF-A0AAT9PVH9-F1
#
_entry.id   AF-A0AAT9PVH9-F1
#
_cell.length_a   1.000
_cell.length_b   1.000
_cell.length_c   1.000
_cell.angle_alpha   90.00
_cell.angle_beta   90.00
_cell.angle_gamma   90.00
#
_symmetry.space_group_name_H-M   'P 1'
#
loop_
_entity.id
_entity.type
_entity.pdbx_description
1 polymer ?
#
loop_
_entity_poly.entity_id
_entity_poly.type
_entity_poly.pdbx_seq_one_letter_code
_entity_poly.pdbx_strand_id
1 'polypeptide(L)'
;MQTIEIHTQGGLKHKVQTEVYNAEALNTKLNDNDLITVLIGDFIIQRIDVKRIIPLNTIDVEGAKRVAVHTNAGKVIEITTNDYDPIYLNEQLNNNNTITVVIGDYIFSRIDVKQVVPVPVKEESKESEKPPGETGEGSTTVSQTEPAE
;
A
#
# COMPACT_ATOMS: atom_id res chain seq x y z
N MET A 1 9.40 -18.74 3.65
CA MET A 1 7.94 -18.87 3.67
C MET A 1 7.33 -17.49 3.81
N GLN A 2 6.39 -17.17 2.93
CA GLN A 2 5.65 -15.92 2.91
C GLN A 2 4.23 -16.19 3.45
N THR A 3 3.74 -15.32 4.33
CA THR A 3 2.33 -15.36 4.73
C THR A 3 1.54 -14.35 3.92
N ILE A 4 0.42 -14.77 3.34
CA ILE A 4 -0.51 -13.91 2.62
C ILE A 4 -1.89 -13.97 3.28
N GLU A 5 -2.62 -12.87 3.28
CA GLU A 5 -4.01 -12.77 3.71
C GLU A 5 -4.91 -12.59 2.48
N ILE A 6 -5.80 -13.55 2.26
CA ILE A 6 -6.78 -13.56 1.18
C ILE A 6 -8.11 -13.07 1.75
N HIS A 7 -8.68 -12.06 1.12
CA HIS A 7 -10.01 -11.53 1.41
C HIS A 7 -10.97 -11.95 0.30
N THR A 8 -12.16 -12.43 0.68
CA THR A 8 -13.19 -12.82 -0.29
C THR A 8 -14.22 -11.71 -0.53
N GLN A 9 -15.01 -11.82 -1.60
CA GLN A 9 -16.10 -10.88 -1.87
C GLN A 9 -17.17 -10.94 -0.77
N GLY A 10 -17.42 -12.14 -0.24
CA GLY A 10 -18.30 -12.38 0.91
C GLY A 10 -17.76 -11.88 2.27
N GLY A 11 -16.56 -11.28 2.31
CA GLY A 11 -15.99 -10.70 3.53
C GLY A 11 -15.22 -11.68 4.41
N LEU A 12 -15.05 -12.94 3.98
CA LEU A 12 -14.19 -13.89 4.68
C LEU A 12 -12.73 -13.49 4.52
N LYS A 13 -11.93 -13.88 5.51
CA LYS A 13 -10.47 -13.68 5.52
C LYS A 13 -9.81 -15.02 5.77
N HIS A 14 -8.76 -15.31 5.02
CA HIS A 14 -8.00 -16.54 5.17
C HIS A 14 -6.50 -16.24 5.09
N LYS A 15 -5.71 -16.83 5.97
CA LYS A 15 -4.25 -16.69 5.96
C LYS A 15 -3.64 -17.97 5.43
N VAL A 16 -2.77 -17.83 4.44
CA VAL A 16 -2.07 -18.96 3.81
C VAL A 16 -0.57 -18.73 3.95
N GLN A 17 0.16 -19.80 4.29
CA GLN A 17 1.61 -19.82 4.18
C GLN A 17 2.01 -20.49 2.88
N THR A 18 2.86 -19.84 2.11
CA THR A 18 3.41 -20.39 0.87
C THR A 18 4.94 -20.30 0.89
N GLU A 19 5.60 -21.28 0.29
CA GLU A 19 7.06 -21.26 0.15
C GLU A 19 7.50 -20.17 -0.82
N VAL A 20 6.80 -20.06 -1.96
CA VAL A 20 7.05 -19.09 -3.02
C VAL A 20 5.75 -18.35 -3.30
N TYR A 21 5.73 -17.05 -3.01
CA TYR A 21 4.64 -16.16 -3.43
C TYR A 21 5.13 -15.32 -4.60
N ASN A 22 4.34 -15.30 -5.68
CA ASN A 22 4.54 -14.42 -6.83
C ASN A 22 3.16 -13.90 -7.25
N ALA A 23 2.96 -12.60 -7.09
CA ALA A 23 1.67 -11.96 -7.34
C ALA A 23 1.25 -12.08 -8.82
N GLU A 24 2.18 -11.89 -9.76
CA GLU A 24 1.92 -11.97 -11.21
C GLU A 24 1.52 -13.38 -11.66
N ALA A 25 2.24 -14.40 -11.18
CA ALA A 25 1.94 -15.79 -11.51
C ALA A 25 0.58 -16.22 -10.94
N LEU A 26 0.23 -15.77 -9.74
CA LEU A 26 -1.08 -16.03 -9.15
C LEU A 26 -2.19 -15.24 -9.86
N ASN A 27 -1.95 -13.97 -10.18
CA ASN A 27 -2.88 -13.13 -10.92
C ASN A 27 -3.17 -13.68 -12.32
N THR A 28 -2.18 -14.28 -12.97
CA THR A 28 -2.36 -15.00 -14.24
C THR A 28 -3.40 -16.11 -14.09
N LYS A 29 -3.29 -16.95 -13.04
CA LYS A 29 -4.27 -18.01 -12.76
C LYS A 29 -5.65 -17.46 -12.41
N LEU A 30 -5.71 -16.36 -11.66
CA LEU A 30 -6.99 -15.73 -11.28
C LEU A 30 -7.73 -15.12 -12.48
N ASN A 31 -6.99 -14.66 -13.49
CA ASN A 31 -7.54 -14.12 -14.73
C ASN A 31 -7.72 -15.16 -15.84
N ASP A 32 -7.33 -16.41 -15.62
CA ASP A 32 -7.57 -17.50 -16.55
C ASP A 32 -9.07 -17.83 -16.60
N ASN A 33 -9.68 -17.68 -17.77
CA ASN A 33 -11.11 -17.92 -17.98
C ASN A 33 -11.49 -19.39 -18.09
N ASP A 34 -10.50 -20.27 -18.30
CA ASP A 34 -10.70 -21.71 -18.32
C ASP A 34 -10.75 -22.31 -16.90
N LEU A 35 -10.33 -21.53 -15.89
CA LEU A 35 -10.39 -21.92 -14.48
C LEU A 35 -11.67 -21.43 -13.80
N ILE A 36 -12.22 -22.27 -12.92
CA ILE A 36 -13.29 -21.89 -11.98
C ILE A 36 -12.70 -21.58 -10.60
N THR A 37 -11.74 -22.39 -10.18
CA THR A 37 -11.09 -22.29 -8.87
C THR A 37 -9.57 -22.24 -9.00
N VAL A 38 -8.90 -21.68 -8.00
CA VAL A 38 -7.45 -21.60 -7.90
C VAL A 38 -7.03 -22.15 -6.54
N LEU A 39 -5.99 -23.00 -6.53
CA LEU A 39 -5.30 -23.46 -5.33
C LEU A 39 -4.20 -22.46 -4.94
N ILE A 40 -4.24 -21.98 -3.70
CA ILE A 40 -3.27 -21.06 -3.12
C ILE A 40 -2.78 -21.69 -1.82
N GLY A 41 -1.55 -22.24 -1.81
CA GLY A 41 -1.08 -23.06 -0.69
C GLY A 41 -1.96 -24.31 -0.52
N ASP A 42 -2.66 -24.40 0.60
CA ASP A 42 -3.65 -25.42 0.95
C ASP A 42 -5.11 -24.95 0.78
N PHE A 43 -5.32 -23.71 0.32
CA PHE A 43 -6.64 -23.09 0.22
C PHE A 43 -7.15 -23.09 -1.23
N ILE A 44 -8.34 -23.69 -1.44
CA ILE A 44 -9.03 -23.69 -2.74
C ILE A 44 -10.13 -22.63 -2.70
N ILE A 45 -10.14 -21.73 -3.69
CA ILE A 45 -11.12 -20.64 -3.78
C ILE A 45 -11.59 -20.46 -5.23
N GLN A 46 -12.84 -20.03 -5.41
CA GLN A 46 -13.34 -19.59 -6.73
C GLN A 46 -12.60 -18.31 -7.15
N ARG A 47 -12.10 -18.26 -8.39
CA ARG A 47 -11.30 -17.11 -8.86
C ARG A 47 -12.06 -15.78 -8.74
N ILE A 48 -13.38 -15.80 -9.01
CA ILE A 48 -14.27 -14.64 -8.94
C ILE A 48 -14.54 -14.15 -7.51
N ASP A 49 -14.35 -15.01 -6.50
CA ASP A 49 -14.60 -14.66 -5.10
C ASP A 49 -13.37 -14.03 -4.43
N VAL A 50 -12.22 -14.00 -5.12
CA VAL A 50 -11.05 -13.27 -4.63
C VAL A 50 -11.33 -11.77 -4.71
N LYS A 51 -11.33 -11.12 -3.54
CA LYS A 51 -11.45 -9.66 -3.43
C LYS A 51 -10.09 -9.00 -3.38
N ARG A 52 -9.21 -9.49 -2.51
CA ARG A 52 -7.83 -8.97 -2.35
C ARG A 52 -6.90 -10.06 -1.83
N ILE A 53 -5.63 -10.01 -2.19
CA ILE A 53 -4.55 -10.81 -1.59
C ILE A 53 -3.47 -9.85 -1.12
N ILE A 54 -3.13 -9.95 0.17
CA ILE A 54 -2.23 -9.03 0.85
C ILE A 54 -1.04 -9.83 1.39
N PRO A 55 0.19 -9.57 0.94
CA PRO A 55 1.38 -10.11 1.60
C PRO A 55 1.51 -9.49 3.00
N LEU A 56 1.71 -10.33 4.03
CA LEU A 56 1.86 -9.87 5.41
C LEU A 56 3.30 -9.56 5.82
N ASN A 57 4.28 -10.08 5.08
CA ASN A 57 5.67 -9.69 5.23
C ASN A 57 6.01 -8.79 4.05
N THR A 58 6.10 -7.48 4.28
CA THR A 58 6.52 -6.50 3.27
C THR A 58 8.04 -6.47 3.22
N ILE A 59 8.60 -6.48 2.01
CA ILE A 59 10.02 -6.18 1.81
C ILE A 59 10.08 -4.68 1.52
N ASP A 60 10.68 -3.91 2.42
CA ASP A 60 10.98 -2.51 2.13
C ASP A 60 12.08 -2.48 1.07
N VAL A 61 11.71 -2.03 -0.13
CA VAL A 61 12.66 -1.89 -1.23
C VAL A 61 13.14 -0.44 -1.25
N GLU A 62 14.44 -0.24 -1.10
CA GLU A 62 15.05 1.09 -1.12
C GLU A 62 14.79 1.78 -2.47
N GLY A 63 14.35 3.04 -2.44
CA GLY A 63 13.99 3.81 -3.64
C GLY A 63 12.59 3.55 -4.21
N ALA A 64 11.78 2.69 -3.58
CA ALA A 64 10.45 2.37 -4.08
C ALA A 64 9.42 3.49 -3.92
N LYS A 65 8.54 3.59 -4.93
CA LYS A 65 7.41 4.52 -4.91
C LYS A 65 6.36 4.00 -3.94
N ARG A 66 5.70 4.91 -3.24
CA ARG A 66 4.53 4.60 -2.42
C ARG A 66 3.28 4.91 -3.21
N VAL A 67 2.31 4.00 -3.21
CA VAL A 67 1.00 4.18 -3.83
C VAL A 67 -0.09 3.84 -2.83
N ALA A 68 -1.13 4.66 -2.77
CA ALA A 68 -2.32 4.44 -1.97
C ALA A 68 -3.44 3.90 -2.87
N VAL A 69 -3.89 2.68 -2.59
CA VAL A 69 -5.06 2.06 -3.23
C VAL A 69 -6.27 2.29 -2.35
N HIS A 70 -7.21 3.09 -2.84
CA HIS A 70 -8.51 3.30 -2.23
C HIS A 70 -9.48 2.27 -2.79
N THR A 71 -10.21 1.60 -1.90
CA THR A 71 -11.20 0.59 -2.29
C THR A 71 -12.61 1.14 -2.25
N ASN A 72 -13.53 0.51 -2.98
CA ASN A 72 -14.95 0.88 -2.96
C ASN A 72 -15.59 0.74 -1.57
N ALA A 73 -15.02 -0.12 -0.72
CA ALA A 73 -15.41 -0.24 0.69
C ALA A 73 -14.82 0.86 1.62
N GLY A 74 -14.12 1.86 1.07
CA GLY A 74 -13.54 2.96 1.85
C GLY A 74 -12.22 2.64 2.56
N LYS A 75 -11.69 1.42 2.41
CA LYS A 75 -10.36 1.07 2.94
C LYS A 75 -9.26 1.66 2.05
N VAL A 76 -8.24 2.25 2.67
CA VAL A 76 -7.00 2.69 2.00
C VAL A 76 -5.89 1.71 2.35
N ILE A 77 -5.13 1.28 1.34
CA ILE A 77 -3.98 0.38 1.49
C ILE A 77 -2.78 1.04 0.82
N GLU A 78 -1.74 1.28 1.60
CA GLU A 78 -0.48 1.79 1.08
C GLU A 78 0.44 0.64 0.67
N ILE A 79 1.06 0.78 -0.49
CA ILE A 79 1.91 -0.22 -1.11
C ILE A 79 3.20 0.45 -1.52
N THR A 80 4.31 -0.20 -1.20
CA THR A 80 5.63 0.18 -1.66
C THR A 80 5.97 -0.70 -2.87
N THR A 81 6.21 -0.09 -4.03
CA THR A 81 6.53 -0.81 -5.27
C THR A 81 7.36 0.03 -6.23
N ASN A 82 8.23 -0.63 -6.99
CA ASN A 82 8.97 -0.02 -8.11
C ASN A 82 8.21 -0.11 -9.44
N ASP A 83 7.23 -1.00 -9.52
CA ASP A 83 6.60 -1.42 -10.78
C ASP A 83 5.27 -0.72 -11.04
N TYR A 84 5.03 0.42 -10.38
CA TYR A 84 3.81 1.19 -10.60
C TYR A 84 3.86 1.95 -11.93
N ASP A 85 3.12 1.42 -12.91
CA ASP A 85 2.77 2.08 -14.17
C ASP A 85 1.26 2.39 -14.19
N PRO A 86 0.85 3.68 -14.09
CA PRO A 86 -0.56 4.06 -14.08
C PRO A 86 -1.26 3.84 -15.43
N ILE A 87 -0.54 3.87 -16.56
CA ILE A 87 -1.14 3.66 -17.88
C ILE A 87 -1.49 2.19 -18.02
N TYR A 88 -0.52 1.30 -17.78
CA TYR A 88 -0.73 -0.14 -17.81
C TYR A 88 -1.81 -0.59 -16.82
N LEU A 89 -1.76 -0.11 -15.57
CA LEU A 89 -2.77 -0.44 -14.57
C LEU A 89 -4.17 0.01 -15.01
N ASN A 90 -4.30 1.21 -15.58
CA ASN A 90 -5.59 1.69 -16.07
C ASN A 90 -6.14 0.82 -17.21
N GLU A 91 -5.29 0.35 -18.12
CA GLU A 91 -5.69 -0.61 -19.16
C GLU A 91 -6.22 -1.91 -18.56
N GLN A 92 -5.51 -2.48 -17.58
CA GLN A 92 -5.94 -3.70 -16.88
C GLN A 92 -7.27 -3.49 -16.13
N LEU A 93 -7.45 -2.33 -15.50
CA LEU A 93 -8.68 -1.98 -14.78
C LEU A 93 -9.89 -1.78 -15.71
N ASN A 94 -9.66 -1.40 -16.97
CA ASN A 94 -10.73 -1.26 -17.97
C ASN A 94 -10.95 -2.53 -18.82
N ASN A 95 -10.08 -3.54 -18.70
CA ASN A 95 -10.22 -4.78 -19.44
C ASN A 95 -11.30 -5.69 -18.84
N ASN A 96 -12.36 -5.95 -19.60
CA ASN A 96 -13.48 -6.77 -19.14
C ASN A 96 -13.18 -8.26 -18.96
N ASN A 97 -12.06 -8.73 -19.51
CA ASN A 97 -11.59 -10.10 -19.31
C ASN A 97 -10.74 -10.24 -18.03
N THR A 98 -10.41 -9.14 -17.37
CA THR A 98 -9.62 -9.09 -16.14
C THR A 98 -10.55 -9.10 -14.92
N ILE A 99 -10.35 -10.04 -14.00
CA ILE A 99 -11.01 -10.09 -12.68
C ILE A 99 -10.15 -9.40 -11.63
N THR A 100 -8.84 -9.61 -11.67
CA THR A 100 -7.89 -9.09 -10.69
C THR A 100 -6.70 -8.38 -11.34
N VAL A 101 -6.12 -7.41 -10.63
CA VAL A 101 -4.92 -6.67 -11.05
C VAL A 101 -3.86 -6.75 -9.96
N VAL A 102 -2.59 -6.63 -10.37
CA VAL A 102 -1.43 -6.61 -9.47
C VAL A 102 -0.98 -5.16 -9.26
N ILE A 103 -0.64 -4.82 -8.02
CA ILE A 103 0.02 -3.55 -7.66
C ILE A 103 1.13 -3.90 -6.65
N GLY A 104 2.39 -3.91 -7.09
CA GLY A 104 3.48 -4.49 -6.32
C GLY A 104 3.22 -5.97 -6.06
N ASP A 105 3.30 -6.41 -4.79
CA ASP A 105 3.00 -7.79 -4.41
C ASP A 105 1.53 -8.03 -4.02
N TYR A 106 0.67 -7.03 -4.21
CA TYR A 106 -0.74 -7.10 -3.82
C TYR A 106 -1.60 -7.43 -5.02
N ILE A 107 -2.64 -8.24 -4.82
CA ILE A 107 -3.64 -8.52 -5.84
C ILE A 107 -4.97 -7.90 -5.40
N PHE A 108 -5.63 -7.20 -6.31
CA PHE A 108 -6.92 -6.58 -6.09
C PHE A 108 -7.93 -7.05 -7.12
N SER A 109 -9.15 -7.32 -6.68
CA SER A 109 -10.29 -7.38 -7.59
C SER A 109 -10.44 -6.04 -8.30
N ARG A 110 -10.52 -6.08 -9.63
CA ARG A 110 -10.66 -4.92 -10.51
C ARG A 110 -11.82 -4.02 -10.09
N ILE A 111 -12.93 -4.63 -9.68
CA ILE A 111 -14.15 -3.92 -9.27
C ILE A 111 -14.08 -3.35 -7.84
N ASP A 112 -13.10 -3.76 -7.02
CA ASP A 112 -12.92 -3.20 -5.67
C ASP A 112 -11.98 -1.99 -5.68
N VAL A 113 -11.16 -1.82 -6.73
CA VAL A 113 -10.28 -0.66 -6.89
C VAL A 113 -11.13 0.56 -7.25
N LYS A 114 -11.12 1.57 -6.37
CA LYS A 114 -11.81 2.85 -6.59
C LYS A 114 -10.88 3.92 -7.15
N GLN A 115 -9.67 3.99 -6.61
CA GLN A 115 -8.68 5.00 -6.97
C GLN A 115 -7.29 4.50 -6.58
N VAL A 116 -6.27 4.84 -7.38
CA VAL A 116 -4.86 4.62 -7.04
C VAL A 116 -4.14 5.95 -7.13
N VAL A 117 -3.44 6.33 -6.06
CA VAL A 117 -2.79 7.63 -5.93
C VAL A 117 -1.31 7.43 -5.55
N PRO A 118 -0.35 7.96 -6.33
CA PRO A 118 1.03 8.05 -5.87
C PRO A 118 1.14 8.90 -4.62
N VAL A 119 1.80 8.38 -3.59
CA VAL A 119 2.05 9.10 -2.32
C VAL A 119 3.43 9.76 -2.45
N PRO A 120 3.53 11.10 -2.34
CA PRO A 120 4.81 11.77 -2.32
C PRO A 120 5.65 11.28 -1.14
N VAL A 121 6.86 10.81 -1.41
CA VAL A 121 7.84 10.55 -0.35
C VAL A 121 8.26 11.92 0.17
N LYS A 122 7.81 12.30 1.36
CA LYS A 122 8.40 13.46 2.04
C LYS A 122 9.84 13.07 2.33
N GLU A 123 10.80 13.73 1.69
CA GLU A 123 12.18 13.68 2.16
C GLU A 123 12.15 14.16 3.61
N GLU A 124 12.54 13.30 4.55
CA GLU A 124 12.88 13.76 5.89
C GLU A 124 14.00 14.77 5.71
N SER A 125 13.64 16.05 5.78
CA SER A 125 14.58 17.14 5.99
C SER A 125 15.35 16.76 7.25
N LYS A 126 16.59 16.27 7.07
CA LYS A 126 17.55 16.06 8.14
C LYS A 126 17.56 17.33 8.96
N GLU A 127 17.06 17.22 10.18
CA GLU A 127 17.09 18.27 11.18
C GLU A 127 18.54 18.75 11.29
N SER A 128 18.78 19.97 10.83
CA SER A 128 20.10 20.61 10.87
C SER A 128 20.63 20.52 12.29
N GLU A 129 21.81 19.91 12.41
CA GLU A 129 22.56 19.78 13.64
C GLU A 129 22.62 21.12 14.38
N LYS A 130 22.16 21.08 15.62
CA LYS A 130 22.31 22.10 16.66
C LYS A 130 23.77 22.60 16.72
N PRO A 131 24.06 23.92 16.79
CA PRO A 131 25.35 24.35 17.29
C PRO A 131 25.36 24.40 18.83
N PRO A 132 26.53 24.22 19.45
CA PRO A 132 26.69 24.01 20.88
C PRO A 132 26.54 25.32 21.67
N GLY A 133 26.04 25.21 22.90
CA GLY A 133 25.84 26.37 23.77
C GLY A 133 27.14 26.98 24.28
N GLU A 134 27.06 28.23 24.75
CA GLU A 134 27.93 28.72 25.82
C GLU A 134 27.29 29.88 26.60
N THR A 135 27.57 29.81 27.90
CA THR A 135 27.12 30.55 29.08
C THR A 135 27.44 32.05 29.03
N GLY A 136 26.61 32.88 29.67
CA GLY A 136 26.94 34.28 29.95
C GLY A 136 25.91 34.96 30.87
N GLU A 137 26.35 35.28 32.08
CA GLU A 137 25.60 35.85 33.21
C GLU A 137 25.02 37.26 32.98
N GLY A 138 23.96 37.58 33.72
CA GLY A 138 23.91 38.85 34.45
C GLY A 138 22.95 39.96 33.99
N SER A 139 22.07 40.33 34.93
CA SER A 139 21.71 41.72 35.29
C SER A 139 20.36 42.31 34.82
N THR A 140 19.41 42.31 35.77
CA THR A 140 18.71 43.47 36.37
C THR A 140 17.86 44.43 35.50
N THR A 141 16.54 44.42 35.79
CA THR A 141 15.58 45.55 36.02
C THR A 141 15.60 46.75 35.04
N VAL A 142 14.45 47.23 34.52
CA VAL A 142 13.65 48.33 35.10
C VAL A 142 12.29 48.45 34.39
N SER A 143 11.23 48.61 35.20
CA SER A 143 9.87 49.03 34.83
C SER A 143 9.81 50.39 34.13
N GLN A 144 8.85 50.59 33.22
CA GLN A 144 8.14 51.87 33.16
C GLN A 144 6.76 51.77 32.48
N THR A 145 5.80 52.34 33.20
CA THR A 145 4.40 52.64 32.95
C THR A 145 4.17 53.66 31.83
N GLU A 146 3.03 53.51 31.13
CA GLU A 146 2.03 54.50 30.66
C GLU A 146 2.44 55.98 30.43
N PRO A 147 1.83 56.66 29.43
CA PRO A 147 0.52 57.26 29.72
C PRO A 147 -0.51 57.21 28.59
N ALA A 148 -1.76 57.36 29.02
CA ALA A 148 -2.95 57.61 28.24
C ALA A 148 -3.01 59.04 27.67
N GLU A 149 -3.71 59.17 26.55
CA GLU A 149 -4.61 60.29 26.24
C GLU A 149 -5.85 59.75 25.51
#